data_AF-A0A850CMQ8-F1
#
_entry.id   AF-A0A850CMQ8-F1
#
_cell.length_a   1.000
_cell.length_b   1.000
_cell.length_c   1.000
_cell.angle_alpha   90.00
_cell.angle_beta   90.00
_cell.angle_gamma   90.00
#
_symmetry.space_group_name_H-M   'P 1'
#
loop_
_entity.id
_entity.type
_entity.pdbx_description
1 polymer ?
#
loop_
_entity_poly.entity_id
_entity_poly.type
_entity_poly.pdbx_seq_one_letter_code
_entity_poly.pdbx_strand_id
1 'polypeptide(L)'
;YVALVNQIDRLARHQDLPVWRITHLLERYGSLVHELFALADDDRSLYEPLPGAEEYLKVEALYAATHEGALHLDDLLARRTRISIETPSRGIDSARAVAEIVAPVLGWDTDRVEAEVGAYIARVEAELESQKELADSEANAERLSAPDVRRIPVSRALDPS
;
A
#
# COMPACT_ATOMS: atom_id res chain seq x y z
N TYR A 1 28.13 -13.82 -5.06
CA TYR A 1 27.01 -14.59 -4.50
C TYR A 1 27.24 -14.98 -3.04
N VAL A 2 28.29 -15.75 -2.70
CA VAL A 2 28.59 -16.18 -1.31
C VAL A 2 28.74 -15.02 -0.31
N ALA A 3 29.39 -13.91 -0.70
CA ALA A 3 29.57 -12.76 0.18
C ALA A 3 28.24 -12.08 0.60
N LEU A 4 27.27 -11.99 -0.32
CA LEU A 4 25.95 -11.42 -0.06
C LEU A 4 25.13 -12.33 0.87
N VAL A 5 25.16 -13.65 0.63
CA VAL A 5 24.48 -14.63 1.51
C VAL A 5 25.05 -14.57 2.94
N ASN A 6 26.39 -14.52 3.07
CA ASN A 6 27.04 -14.37 4.38
C ASN A 6 26.67 -13.05 5.09
N GLN A 7 26.46 -11.98 4.33
CA GLN A 7 26.02 -10.69 4.88
C GLN A 7 24.58 -10.79 5.38
N ILE A 8 23.67 -11.36 4.58
CA ILE A 8 22.26 -11.57 4.95
C ILE A 8 22.16 -12.40 6.24
N ASP A 9 22.87 -13.53 6.32
CA ASP A 9 22.86 -14.39 7.52
C ASP A 9 23.42 -13.69 8.77
N ARG A 10 24.38 -12.78 8.58
CA ARG A 10 24.94 -11.99 9.69
C ARG A 10 23.93 -10.95 10.17
N LEU A 11 23.31 -10.23 9.24
CA LEU A 11 22.31 -9.21 9.55
C LEU A 11 21.06 -9.81 10.19
N ALA A 12 20.57 -10.95 9.68
CA ALA A 12 19.43 -11.66 10.24
C ALA A 12 19.65 -12.05 11.70
N ARG A 13 20.83 -12.57 12.03
CA ARG A 13 21.19 -12.91 13.42
C ARG A 13 21.39 -11.68 14.30
N HIS A 14 22.00 -10.62 13.78
CA HIS A 14 22.27 -9.42 14.56
C HIS A 14 21.00 -8.65 14.89
N GLN A 15 20.11 -8.50 13.90
CA GLN A 15 18.85 -7.80 14.07
C GLN A 15 17.77 -8.68 14.70
N ASP A 16 18.00 -10.00 14.76
CA ASP A 16 17.02 -11.00 15.16
C ASP A 16 15.73 -10.86 14.33
N LEU A 17 15.93 -10.90 13.00
CA LEU A 17 14.90 -10.87 11.99
C LEU A 17 15.08 -12.06 11.04
N PRO A 18 13.99 -12.62 10.49
CA PRO A 18 14.10 -13.72 9.57
C PRO A 18 14.82 -13.30 8.28
N VAL A 19 15.54 -14.25 7.66
CA VAL A 19 16.34 -14.02 6.44
C VAL A 19 15.54 -13.34 5.34
N TRP A 20 14.29 -13.78 5.11
CA TRP A 20 13.44 -13.19 4.07
C TRP A 20 13.19 -11.69 4.28
N ARG A 21 13.06 -11.25 5.54
CA ARG A 21 12.82 -9.84 5.88
C ARG A 21 14.07 -8.99 5.66
N ILE A 22 15.24 -9.51 6.04
CA ILE A 22 16.51 -8.86 5.73
C ILE A 22 16.73 -8.75 4.22
N THR A 23 16.43 -9.81 3.47
CA THR A 23 16.49 -9.77 2.00
C THR A 23 15.55 -8.71 1.45
N HIS A 24 14.30 -8.66 1.90
CA HIS A 24 13.32 -7.66 1.45
C HIS A 24 13.78 -6.22 1.73
N LEU A 25 14.25 -5.95 2.94
CA LEU A 25 14.78 -4.63 3.31
C LEU A 25 16.02 -4.24 2.49
N LEU A 26 16.91 -5.19 2.20
CA LEU A 26 18.08 -4.97 1.34
C LEU A 26 17.69 -4.72 -0.12
N GLU A 27 16.68 -5.42 -0.64
CA GLU A 27 16.17 -5.19 -2.00
C GLU A 27 15.54 -3.79 -2.14
N ARG A 28 14.90 -3.30 -1.07
CA ARG A 28 14.21 -2.00 -1.05
C ARG A 28 15.14 -0.82 -0.77
N TYR A 29 15.97 -0.93 0.26
CA TYR A 29 16.79 0.18 0.77
C TYR A 29 18.27 0.07 0.40
N GLY A 30 18.71 -1.08 -0.12
CA GLY A 30 20.12 -1.32 -0.43
C GLY A 30 21.00 -1.09 0.80
N SER A 31 22.06 -0.29 0.64
CA SER A 31 22.95 0.06 1.75
C SER A 31 22.30 0.94 2.83
N LEU A 32 21.22 1.66 2.52
CA LEU A 32 20.52 2.53 3.47
C LEU A 32 19.78 1.73 4.55
N VAL A 33 19.66 0.40 4.41
CA VAL A 33 19.06 -0.46 5.42
C VAL A 33 19.72 -0.33 6.80
N HIS A 34 20.99 0.06 6.85
CA HIS A 34 21.70 0.31 8.12
C HIS A 34 21.14 1.51 8.87
N GLU A 35 20.59 2.50 8.18
CA GLU A 35 19.93 3.66 8.79
C GLU A 35 18.59 3.24 9.43
N LEU A 36 17.85 2.32 8.79
CA LEU A 36 16.65 1.73 9.38
C LEU A 36 17.00 0.95 10.67
N PHE A 37 18.08 0.16 10.64
CA PHE A 37 18.51 -0.54 11.85
C PHE A 37 18.88 0.43 12.98
N ALA A 38 19.60 1.51 12.67
CA ALA A 38 19.95 2.53 13.64
C ALA A 38 18.71 3.23 14.24
N LEU A 39 17.65 3.46 13.44
CA LEU A 39 16.39 3.99 13.95
C LEU A 39 15.67 3.04 14.93
N ALA A 40 15.89 1.73 14.80
CA ALA A 40 15.27 0.70 15.62
C ALA A 40 16.16 0.18 16.77
N ASP A 41 17.38 0.73 16.93
CA ASP A 41 18.34 0.27 17.95
C ASP A 41 17.76 0.40 19.38
N ASP A 42 17.05 1.49 19.65
CA ASP A 42 16.46 1.78 20.97
C ASP A 42 15.01 1.27 21.13
N ASP A 43 14.36 0.86 20.03
CA ASP A 43 12.97 0.37 20.02
C ASP A 43 12.75 -0.76 19.01
N ARG A 44 12.86 -2.00 19.49
CA ARG A 44 12.61 -3.20 18.66
C ARG A 44 11.16 -3.32 18.19
N SER A 45 10.20 -2.62 18.80
CA SER A 45 8.81 -2.63 18.32
C SER A 45 8.70 -2.01 16.92
N LEU A 46 9.67 -1.20 16.50
CA LEU A 46 9.74 -0.66 15.15
C LEU A 46 9.97 -1.73 14.06
N TYR A 47 10.39 -2.94 14.44
CA TYR A 47 10.44 -4.11 13.54
C TYR A 47 9.14 -4.89 13.46
N GLU A 48 8.08 -4.46 14.17
CA GLU A 48 6.76 -5.04 13.98
C GLU A 48 6.17 -4.59 12.63
N PRO A 49 5.38 -5.45 11.98
CA PRO A 49 4.66 -5.06 10.78
C PRO A 49 3.61 -3.96 11.05
N LEU A 50 3.30 -3.19 10.02
CA LEU A 50 2.15 -2.29 10.01
C LEU A 50 0.85 -3.09 9.86
N PRO A 51 -0.25 -2.72 10.57
CA PRO A 51 -1.53 -3.40 10.43
C PRO A 51 -2.05 -3.35 8.99
N GLY A 52 -2.44 -4.50 8.44
CA GLY A 52 -2.94 -4.62 7.06
C GLY A 52 -1.86 -4.47 5.97
N ALA A 53 -0.59 -4.38 6.36
CA ALA A 53 0.56 -4.23 5.48
C ALA A 53 1.75 -5.04 6.02
N GLU A 54 1.62 -6.36 6.10
CA GLU A 54 2.53 -7.24 6.85
C GLU A 54 3.98 -7.29 6.32
N GLU A 55 4.17 -6.91 5.06
CA GLU A 55 5.49 -6.79 4.42
C GLU A 55 6.22 -5.50 4.83
N TYR A 56 5.50 -4.49 5.34
CA TYR A 56 6.02 -3.19 5.73
C TYR A 56 6.21 -3.10 7.24
N LEU A 57 7.38 -2.64 7.67
CA LEU A 57 7.67 -2.44 9.08
C LEU A 57 7.39 -1.02 9.53
N LYS A 58 7.09 -0.85 10.83
CA LYS A 58 6.91 0.47 11.45
C LYS A 58 8.13 1.39 11.23
N VAL A 59 9.34 0.84 11.27
CA VAL A 59 10.59 1.59 11.03
C VAL A 59 10.64 2.24 9.64
N GLU A 60 10.01 1.65 8.63
CA GLU A 60 9.98 2.20 7.26
C GLU A 60 9.17 3.50 7.19
N ALA A 61 8.06 3.57 7.93
CA ALA A 61 7.27 4.80 8.06
C ALA A 61 8.05 5.91 8.77
N LEU A 62 8.74 5.55 9.85
CA LEU A 62 9.59 6.49 10.58
C LEU A 62 10.75 7.01 9.72
N TYR A 63 11.40 6.11 8.96
CA TYR A 63 12.47 6.45 8.04
C TYR A 63 11.99 7.39 6.94
N ALA A 64 10.81 7.12 6.35
CA ALA A 64 10.22 7.98 5.34
C ALA A 64 9.98 9.42 5.85
N ALA A 65 9.53 9.58 7.10
CA ALA A 65 9.33 10.90 7.70
C ALA A 65 10.66 11.63 8.01
N THR A 66 11.64 10.90 8.54
CA THR A 66 12.89 11.50 9.06
C THR A 66 13.98 11.68 8.01
N HIS A 67 14.05 10.80 7.00
CA HIS A 67 15.14 10.75 6.02
C HIS A 67 14.66 11.01 4.59
N GLU A 68 13.41 10.68 4.25
CA GLU A 68 12.87 10.86 2.89
C GLU A 68 12.00 12.13 2.74
N GLY A 69 11.80 12.86 3.83
CA GLY A 69 11.09 14.15 3.84
C GLY A 69 9.57 14.02 3.69
N ALA A 70 8.98 12.90 4.11
CA ALA A 70 7.53 12.74 4.09
C ALA A 70 6.86 13.54 5.21
N LEU A 71 5.99 14.48 4.82
CA LEU A 71 5.33 15.42 5.74
C LEU A 71 3.83 15.18 5.92
N HIS A 72 3.24 14.23 5.18
CA HIS A 72 1.81 13.94 5.17
C HIS A 72 1.58 12.44 5.06
N LEU A 73 0.46 11.97 5.61
CA LEU A 73 0.10 10.56 5.58
C LEU A 73 -0.08 10.02 4.16
N ASP A 74 -0.56 10.88 3.26
CA ASP A 74 -0.66 10.58 1.83
C ASP A 74 0.73 10.31 1.20
N ASP A 75 1.76 11.09 1.54
CA ASP A 75 3.11 10.86 1.02
C ASP A 75 3.70 9.56 1.54
N LEU A 76 3.51 9.30 2.84
CA LEU A 76 3.97 8.09 3.51
C LEU A 76 3.36 6.83 2.87
N LEU A 77 2.04 6.77 2.73
CA LEU A 77 1.34 5.55 2.29
C LEU A 77 1.32 5.36 0.76
N ALA A 78 1.35 6.45 -0.02
CA ALA A 78 1.17 6.37 -1.46
C ALA A 78 2.43 6.64 -2.31
N ARG A 79 3.48 7.25 -1.75
CA ARG A 79 4.69 7.61 -2.52
C ARG A 79 5.99 7.02 -1.93
N ARG A 80 6.17 7.06 -0.61
CA ARG A 80 7.38 6.51 0.06
C ARG A 80 7.28 5.03 0.34
N THR A 81 6.07 4.59 0.68
CA THR A 81 5.69 3.19 0.65
C THR A 81 4.83 2.90 -0.57
N ARG A 82 4.61 1.60 -0.86
CA ARG A 82 3.64 1.18 -1.87
C ARG A 82 2.39 0.59 -1.22
N ILE A 83 2.15 0.88 0.06
CA ILE A 83 1.04 0.32 0.83
C ILE A 83 -0.30 0.63 0.15
N SER A 84 -0.48 1.84 -0.39
CA SER A 84 -1.74 2.23 -1.04
C SER A 84 -2.11 1.41 -2.28
N ILE A 85 -1.13 0.76 -2.91
CA ILE A 85 -1.32 -0.04 -4.14
C ILE A 85 -1.14 -1.55 -3.91
N GLU A 86 -0.37 -1.95 -2.89
CA GLU A 86 -0.07 -3.36 -2.60
C GLU A 86 -1.03 -3.99 -1.59
N THR A 87 -1.82 -3.19 -0.86
CA THR A 87 -2.76 -3.68 0.15
C THR A 87 -4.22 -3.55 -0.30
N PRO A 88 -5.11 -4.51 0.04
CA PRO A 88 -6.52 -4.44 -0.33
C PRO A 88 -7.26 -3.22 0.23
N SER A 89 -6.94 -2.80 1.45
CA SER A 89 -7.52 -1.61 2.08
C SER A 89 -6.90 -0.31 1.58
N ARG A 90 -5.98 -0.37 0.61
CA ARG A 90 -5.24 0.77 0.07
C ARG A 90 -4.60 1.59 1.19
N GLY A 91 -4.10 0.94 2.25
CA GLY A 91 -3.45 1.57 3.39
C GLY A 91 -4.36 2.15 4.46
N ILE A 92 -5.70 2.04 4.35
CA ILE A 92 -6.63 2.51 5.40
C ILE A 92 -6.33 1.83 6.74
N ASP A 93 -6.08 0.52 6.74
CA ASP A 93 -5.83 -0.23 7.98
C ASP A 93 -4.51 0.18 8.67
N SER A 94 -3.53 0.64 7.90
CA SER A 94 -2.24 1.11 8.40
C SER A 94 -2.25 2.58 8.79
N ALA A 95 -3.21 3.37 8.30
CA ALA A 95 -3.19 4.83 8.32
C ALA A 95 -2.97 5.41 9.73
N ARG A 96 -3.74 4.93 10.71
CA ARG A 96 -3.62 5.38 12.10
C ARG A 96 -2.28 5.00 12.71
N ALA A 97 -1.83 3.76 12.55
CA ALA A 97 -0.56 3.30 13.09
C ALA A 97 0.61 4.11 12.52
N VAL A 98 0.61 4.36 11.21
CA VAL A 98 1.63 5.20 10.56
C VAL A 98 1.61 6.62 11.10
N ALA A 99 0.43 7.24 11.23
CA ALA A 99 0.29 8.59 11.76
C ALA A 99 0.82 8.70 13.19
N GLU A 100 0.51 7.74 14.06
CA GLU A 100 0.98 7.71 15.45
C GLU A 100 2.50 7.52 15.56
N ILE A 101 3.12 6.73 14.66
CA ILE A 101 4.57 6.53 14.62
C ILE A 101 5.31 7.80 14.21
N VAL A 102 4.81 8.54 13.22
CA VAL A 102 5.48 9.72 12.68
C VAL A 102 5.15 11.00 13.46
N ALA A 103 4.05 11.01 14.21
CA ALA A 103 3.59 12.20 14.93
C ALA A 103 4.67 12.84 15.82
N PRO A 104 5.44 12.08 16.64
CA PRO A 104 6.48 12.67 17.49
C PRO A 104 7.59 13.38 16.69
N VAL A 105 8.01 12.80 15.56
CA VAL A 105 9.10 13.37 14.75
C VAL A 105 8.66 14.51 13.85
N LEU A 106 7.38 14.54 13.45
CA LEU A 106 6.78 15.63 12.67
C LEU A 106 6.15 16.73 13.54
N GLY A 107 6.13 16.54 14.87
CA GLY A 107 5.53 17.49 15.81
C GLY A 107 4.01 17.56 15.73
N TRP A 108 3.35 16.47 15.35
CA TRP A 108 1.89 16.40 15.29
C TRP A 108 1.29 16.18 16.67
N ASP A 109 0.24 16.93 16.97
CA ASP A 109 -0.66 16.65 18.08
C ASP A 109 -1.78 15.68 17.65
N THR A 110 -2.65 15.31 18.60
CA THR A 110 -3.76 14.40 18.35
C THR A 110 -4.71 14.95 17.27
N ASP A 111 -5.00 16.24 17.27
CA ASP A 111 -5.88 16.86 16.27
C ASP A 111 -5.29 16.76 14.87
N ARG A 112 -3.96 16.92 14.74
CA ARG A 112 -3.27 16.74 13.47
C ARG A 112 -3.28 15.28 13.01
N VAL A 113 -3.08 14.33 13.92
CA VAL A 113 -3.19 12.90 13.60
C VAL A 113 -4.58 12.57 13.06
N GLU A 114 -5.65 13.01 13.72
CA GLU A 114 -7.02 12.78 13.25
C GLU A 114 -7.28 13.44 11.89
N ALA A 115 -6.78 14.66 11.69
CA ALA A 115 -6.93 15.36 10.42
C ALA A 115 -6.23 14.65 9.25
N GLU A 116 -5.00 14.17 9.46
CA GLU A 116 -4.23 13.44 8.44
C GLU A 116 -4.87 12.08 8.11
N VAL A 117 -5.29 11.32 9.14
CA VAL A 117 -5.99 10.05 8.97
C VAL A 117 -7.32 10.24 8.23
N GLY A 118 -8.13 11.22 8.65
CA GLY A 118 -9.41 11.52 8.01
C GLY A 118 -9.25 11.97 6.55
N ALA A 119 -8.28 12.84 6.27
CA ALA A 119 -8.00 13.29 4.91
C ALA A 119 -7.55 12.14 4.01
N TYR A 120 -6.72 11.23 4.51
CA TYR A 120 -6.26 10.07 3.75
C TYR A 120 -7.42 9.11 3.43
N ILE A 121 -8.24 8.77 4.43
CA ILE A 121 -9.40 7.88 4.25
C ILE A 121 -10.37 8.48 3.22
N ALA A 122 -10.72 9.76 3.37
CA ALA A 122 -11.61 10.44 2.44
C ALA A 122 -11.08 10.44 0.99
N ARG A 123 -9.76 10.58 0.80
CA ARG A 123 -9.13 10.47 -0.52
C ARG A 123 -9.32 9.07 -1.11
N VAL A 124 -9.09 8.02 -0.32
CA VAL A 124 -9.23 6.63 -0.77
C VAL A 124 -10.68 6.31 -1.11
N GLU A 125 -11.62 6.74 -0.28
CA GLU A 125 -13.07 6.57 -0.53
C GLU A 125 -13.51 7.26 -1.82
N ALA A 126 -13.06 8.51 -2.04
CA ALA A 126 -13.36 9.25 -3.27
C ALA A 126 -12.78 8.56 -4.52
N GLU A 127 -11.58 7.96 -4.41
CA GLU A 127 -10.96 7.20 -5.49
C GLU A 127 -11.76 5.94 -5.84
N LEU A 128 -12.20 5.18 -4.82
CA LEU A 128 -13.01 3.97 -5.00
C LEU A 128 -14.38 4.28 -5.61
N GLU A 129 -15.02 5.36 -5.17
CA GLU A 129 -16.30 5.79 -5.72
C GLU A 129 -16.17 6.19 -7.19
N SER A 130 -15.12 6.96 -7.52
CA SER A 130 -14.83 7.31 -8.92
C SER A 130 -14.60 6.07 -9.79
N GLN A 131 -13.96 5.02 -9.28
CA GLN A 131 -13.73 3.78 -10.03
C GLN A 131 -15.02 3.00 -10.26
N LYS A 132 -15.92 2.97 -9.28
CA LYS A 132 -17.25 2.36 -9.42
C LYS A 132 -18.11 3.05 -10.48
N GLU A 133 -18.21 4.38 -10.41
CA GLU A 133 -19.00 5.16 -11.36
C GLU A 133 -18.51 4.98 -12.81
N LEU A 134 -17.18 4.93 -13.01
CA LEU A 134 -16.57 4.62 -14.30
C LEU A 134 -16.96 3.22 -14.79
N ALA A 135 -16.82 2.20 -13.93
CA ALA A 135 -17.16 0.82 -14.28
C ALA A 135 -18.66 0.64 -14.59
N ASP A 136 -19.55 1.27 -13.83
CA ASP A 136 -21.00 1.24 -14.06
C ASP A 136 -21.37 1.93 -15.38
N SER A 137 -20.72 3.07 -15.69
CA SER A 137 -20.90 3.76 -16.97
C SER A 137 -20.42 2.91 -18.15
N GLU A 138 -19.27 2.26 -18.04
CA GLU A 138 -18.72 1.34 -19.06
C GLU A 138 -19.65 0.14 -19.29
N ALA A 139 -20.08 -0.54 -18.22
CA ALA A 139 -21.00 -1.67 -18.32
C ALA A 139 -22.37 -1.27 -18.94
N ASN A 140 -22.86 -0.07 -18.63
CA ASN A 140 -24.06 0.47 -19.27
C ASN A 140 -23.86 0.77 -20.75
N ALA A 141 -22.71 1.32 -21.14
CA ALA A 141 -22.36 1.58 -22.53
C ALA A 141 -22.25 0.28 -23.34
N GLU A 142 -21.60 -0.76 -22.80
CA GLU A 142 -21.50 -2.07 -23.44
C GLU A 142 -22.88 -2.69 -23.68
N ARG A 143 -23.76 -2.69 -22.67
CA ARG A 143 -25.14 -3.21 -22.81
C ARG A 143 -25.93 -2.50 -23.91
N LEU A 144 -25.77 -1.18 -24.06
CA LEU A 144 -26.43 -0.41 -25.11
C LEU A 144 -25.84 -0.68 -26.51
N SER A 145 -24.56 -1.01 -26.59
CA SER A 145 -23.86 -1.33 -27.85
C SER A 145 -24.00 -2.80 -28.28
N ALA A 146 -24.37 -3.71 -27.37
CA ALA A 146 -24.56 -5.12 -27.69
C ALA A 146 -25.76 -5.31 -28.64
N PRO A 147 -25.60 -6.02 -29.77
CA PRO A 147 -26.69 -6.21 -30.74
C PRO A 147 -27.89 -6.92 -30.09
N ASP A 148 -29.08 -6.32 -30.20
CA ASP A 148 -30.32 -6.85 -29.64
C ASP A 148 -30.67 -8.21 -30.28
N VAL A 149 -30.64 -9.27 -29.47
CA VAL A 149 -30.94 -10.66 -29.87
C VAL A 149 -32.36 -10.81 -30.42
N ARG A 150 -33.26 -9.83 -30.18
CA ARG A 150 -34.64 -9.84 -30.72
C ARG A 150 -34.75 -9.56 -32.22
N ARG A 151 -33.63 -9.33 -32.93
CA ARG A 151 -33.60 -9.10 -34.38
C ARG A 151 -33.13 -10.29 -35.23
N ILE A 152 -33.16 -11.52 -34.72
CA ILE A 152 -33.01 -12.70 -35.59
C ILE A 152 -34.40 -13.02 -36.18
N PRO A 153 -34.67 -12.76 -37.47
CA PRO A 153 -35.89 -13.25 -38.09
C PRO A 153 -35.75 -14.77 -38.23
N VAL A 154 -36.60 -15.53 -37.55
CA VAL A 154 -36.76 -16.96 -37.85
C VAL A 154 -37.54 -17.05 -39.15
N SER A 155 -36.83 -17.07 -40.29
CA SER A 155 -37.43 -17.29 -41.60
C SER A 155 -36.98 -18.62 -42.20
N ARG A 156 -37.90 -19.59 -42.24
CA ARG A 156 -38.08 -20.65 -43.27
C ARG A 156 -39.18 -21.60 -42.79
N ALA A 157 -40.07 -22.17 -43.58
CA ALA A 157 -40.59 -21.95 -44.92
C ALA A 157 -41.69 -23.02 -45.02
N LEU A 158 -42.96 -22.62 -45.18
CA LEU A 158 -44.01 -23.52 -45.63
C LEU A 158 -44.20 -23.22 -47.12
N ASP A 159 -43.80 -24.15 -47.99
CA ASP A 159 -44.23 -24.17 -49.38
C ASP A 159 -45.11 -25.40 -49.62
N PRO A 160 -46.35 -25.23 -50.11
CA PRO A 160 -47.17 -26.30 -50.63
C PRO A 160 -47.14 -26.32 -52.17
N SER A 161 -46.95 -27.50 -52.76
CA SER A 161 -47.55 -27.92 -54.04
C SER A 161 -47.48 -29.43 -54.17
#